data_AF-A0A7Y9RH97-F1
#
_entry.id   AF-A0A7Y9RH97-F1
#
_cell.length_a   1.000
_cell.length_b   1.000
_cell.length_c   1.000
_cell.angle_alpha   90.00
_cell.angle_beta   90.00
_cell.angle_gamma   90.00
#
_symmetry.space_group_name_H-M   'P 1'
#
loop_
_entity.id
_entity.type
_entity.pdbx_description
1 polymer ?
#
loop_
_entity_poly.entity_id
_entity_poly.type
_entity_poly.pdbx_seq_one_letter_code
_entity_poly.pdbx_strand_id
1 'polypeptide(L)'
;MNFQVTVLKILAAYPDGFAVMEDLKRDMAILATSGSDWADRTRRLAAKAPDLNIWSQGLVERLSGGWKITAKGRAVLDLMEARPASSEAVQVSAVEDSIAASTSPVPPLRQPADRAKRRRERRERLREARERARANAS
;
A
#
# COMPACT_ATOMS: atom_id res chain seq x y z
N MET A 1 -14.86 -5.29 2.11
CA MET A 1 -13.47 -5.51 1.67
C MET A 1 -13.50 -6.27 0.35
N ASN A 2 -12.65 -5.93 -0.63
CA ASN A 2 -12.52 -6.72 -1.85
C ASN A 2 -11.29 -7.64 -1.75
N PHE A 3 -11.51 -8.95 -1.83
CA PHE A 3 -10.46 -9.95 -1.67
C PHE A 3 -9.37 -9.84 -2.74
N GLN A 4 -9.76 -9.74 -4.01
CA GLN A 4 -8.80 -9.76 -5.12
C GLN A 4 -7.88 -8.55 -5.10
N VAL A 5 -8.46 -7.35 -4.87
CA VAL A 5 -7.68 -6.13 -4.71
C VAL A 5 -6.77 -6.22 -3.49
N THR A 6 -7.23 -6.83 -2.40
CA THR A 6 -6.41 -7.05 -1.21
C THR A 6 -5.18 -7.90 -1.53
N VAL A 7 -5.34 -9.01 -2.24
CA VAL A 7 -4.21 -9.87 -2.63
C VAL A 7 -3.20 -9.09 -3.47
N LEU A 8 -3.65 -8.32 -4.47
CA LEU A 8 -2.75 -7.47 -5.26
C LEU A 8 -2.01 -6.44 -4.40
N LYS A 9 -2.71 -5.77 -3.47
CA LYS A 9 -2.11 -4.78 -2.56
C LYS A 9 -1.06 -5.40 -1.64
N ILE A 10 -1.33 -6.58 -1.08
CA ILE A 10 -0.39 -7.30 -0.22
C ILE A 10 0.84 -7.66 -1.04
N LEU A 11 0.67 -8.37 -2.16
CA LEU A 11 1.78 -8.82 -2.99
C LEU A 11 2.62 -7.64 -3.49
N ALA A 12 2.01 -6.55 -3.94
CA ALA A 12 2.72 -5.35 -4.39
C ALA A 12 3.56 -4.69 -3.27
N ALA A 13 3.19 -4.87 -2.00
CA ALA A 13 3.93 -4.37 -0.84
C ALA A 13 5.11 -5.25 -0.42
N TYR A 14 5.18 -6.50 -0.90
CA TYR A 14 6.35 -7.35 -0.76
C TYR A 14 7.45 -6.91 -1.75
N PRO A 15 8.73 -6.93 -1.33
CA PRO A 15 9.85 -6.43 -2.15
C PRO A 15 9.93 -7.15 -3.50
N ASP A 16 9.79 -8.48 -3.50
CA ASP A 16 9.84 -9.29 -4.73
C ASP A 16 8.48 -9.47 -5.40
N GLY A 17 7.44 -8.82 -4.86
CA GLY A 17 6.08 -9.06 -5.29
C GLY A 17 5.51 -10.42 -4.88
N PHE A 18 6.25 -11.19 -4.08
CA PHE A 18 5.95 -12.57 -3.71
C PHE A 18 5.66 -12.69 -2.22
N ALA A 19 4.64 -13.47 -1.89
CA ALA A 19 4.38 -13.89 -0.52
C ALA A 19 4.06 -15.39 -0.50
N VAL A 20 4.61 -16.10 0.49
CA VAL A 20 4.20 -17.47 0.79
C VAL A 20 2.77 -17.48 1.33
N MET A 21 2.08 -18.62 1.22
CA MET A 21 0.67 -18.74 1.61
C MET A 21 0.41 -18.33 3.07
N GLU A 22 1.30 -18.69 3.99
CA GLU A 22 1.15 -18.38 5.43
C GLU A 22 1.27 -16.89 5.72
N ASP A 23 2.20 -16.21 5.05
CA ASP A 23 2.36 -14.76 5.14
C ASP A 23 1.16 -14.02 4.53
N LEU A 24 0.66 -14.49 3.38
CA LEU A 24 -0.52 -13.93 2.74
C LEU A 24 -1.75 -14.06 3.64
N LYS A 25 -1.98 -15.23 4.25
CA LYS A 25 -3.06 -15.45 5.23
C LYS A 25 -2.92 -14.54 6.44
N ARG A 26 -1.71 -14.40 6.98
CA ARG A 26 -1.44 -13.56 8.15
C ARG A 26 -1.76 -12.09 7.86
N ASP A 27 -1.26 -11.56 6.74
CA ASP A 27 -1.53 -10.17 6.36
C ASP A 27 -3.01 -9.94 6.09
N MET A 28 -3.69 -10.91 5.48
CA MET A 28 -5.14 -10.87 5.32
C MET A 28 -5.89 -10.82 6.66
N ALA A 29 -5.50 -11.63 7.64
CA ALA A 29 -6.12 -11.62 8.97
C ALA A 29 -5.94 -10.27 9.69
N ILE A 30 -4.78 -9.65 9.54
CA ILE A 30 -4.52 -8.30 10.06
C ILE A 30 -5.46 -7.29 9.37
N LEU A 31 -5.59 -7.34 8.05
CA LEU A 31 -6.44 -6.41 7.31
C LEU A 31 -7.93 -6.62 7.59
N ALA A 32 -8.36 -7.86 7.84
CA ALA A 32 -9.73 -8.17 8.23
C ALA A 32 -10.12 -7.56 9.59
N THR A 33 -9.13 -7.36 10.46
CA THR A 33 -9.32 -6.75 11.79
C THR A 33 -9.01 -5.24 11.82
N SER A 34 -8.58 -4.66 10.69
CA SER A 34 -8.15 -3.26 10.59
C SER A 34 -9.29 -2.23 10.45
N GLY A 35 -10.55 -2.65 10.57
CA GLY A 35 -11.73 -1.76 10.50
C GLY A 35 -12.16 -1.37 9.08
N SER A 36 -13.15 -0.48 8.99
CA SER A 36 -13.85 -0.12 7.74
C SER A 36 -12.96 0.60 6.72
N ASP A 37 -11.98 1.39 7.16
CA ASP A 37 -11.15 2.22 6.28
C ASP A 37 -10.47 1.42 5.17
N TRP A 38 -9.88 0.28 5.52
CA TRP A 38 -9.25 -0.61 4.54
C TRP A 38 -10.28 -1.29 3.64
N ALA A 39 -11.39 -1.75 4.23
CA ALA A 39 -12.47 -2.40 3.51
C ALA A 39 -13.10 -1.48 2.46
N ASP A 40 -13.28 -0.21 2.78
CA ASP A 40 -13.82 0.82 1.89
C ASP A 40 -12.82 1.24 0.83
N ARG A 41 -11.53 1.36 1.18
CA ARG A 41 -10.47 1.64 0.21
C ARG A 41 -10.40 0.55 -0.88
N THR A 42 -10.39 -0.72 -0.48
CA THR A 42 -10.34 -1.84 -1.44
C THR A 42 -11.62 -1.97 -2.26
N ARG A 43 -12.79 -1.64 -1.68
CA ARG A 43 -14.05 -1.56 -2.41
C ARG A 43 -14.04 -0.45 -3.46
N ARG A 44 -13.55 0.75 -3.12
CA ARG A 44 -13.42 1.87 -4.08
C ARG A 44 -12.47 1.54 -5.24
N LEU A 45 -11.37 0.85 -4.96
CA LEU A 45 -10.45 0.38 -5.99
C LEU A 45 -11.11 -0.66 -6.91
N ALA A 46 -11.83 -1.63 -6.34
CA ALA A 46 -12.55 -2.63 -7.13
C ALA A 46 -13.64 -2.01 -8.02
N ALA A 47 -14.29 -0.93 -7.58
CA ALA A 47 -15.28 -0.23 -8.39
C ALA A 47 -14.69 0.37 -9.68
N LYS A 48 -13.38 0.63 -9.75
CA LYS A 48 -12.70 1.07 -10.98
C LYS A 48 -12.40 -0.07 -11.95
N ALA A 49 -12.53 -1.33 -11.51
CA ALA A 49 -12.30 -2.52 -12.31
C ALA A 49 -13.36 -3.59 -11.94
N PRO A 50 -14.63 -3.40 -12.36
CA PRO A 50 -15.74 -4.27 -11.96
C PRO A 50 -15.56 -5.74 -12.39
N ASP A 51 -14.87 -5.96 -13.52
CA ASP A 51 -14.58 -7.30 -14.06
C ASP A 51 -13.18 -7.81 -13.68
N LEU A 52 -12.62 -7.32 -12.57
CA LEU A 52 -11.31 -7.76 -12.10
C LEU A 52 -11.37 -9.24 -11.75
N ASN A 53 -10.46 -10.02 -12.36
CA ASN A 53 -10.20 -11.40 -12.02
C ASN A 53 -8.71 -11.66 -12.04
N ILE A 54 -8.07 -11.53 -10.87
CA ILE A 54 -6.61 -11.55 -10.76
C ILE A 54 -5.97 -12.88 -11.21
N TRP A 55 -6.71 -13.98 -11.16
CA TRP A 55 -6.22 -15.30 -11.55
C TRP A 55 -6.38 -15.54 -13.04
N SER A 56 -7.60 -15.38 -13.58
CA SER A 56 -7.84 -15.63 -15.00
C SER A 56 -7.17 -14.59 -15.90
N GLN A 57 -6.97 -13.37 -15.41
CA GLN A 57 -6.28 -12.30 -16.14
C GLN A 57 -4.75 -12.37 -16.02
N GLY A 58 -4.19 -13.33 -15.27
CA GLY A 58 -2.74 -13.49 -15.09
C GLY A 58 -2.08 -12.32 -14.36
N LEU A 59 -2.80 -11.66 -13.45
CA LEU A 59 -2.27 -10.56 -12.64
C LEU A 59 -1.42 -11.08 -11.48
N VAL A 60 -1.66 -12.33 -11.09
CA VAL A 60 -0.85 -13.08 -10.15
C VAL A 60 -0.48 -14.43 -10.74
N GLU A 61 0.71 -14.91 -10.40
CA GLU A 61 1.18 -16.24 -10.74
C GLU A 61 1.40 -17.05 -9.46
N ARG A 62 1.13 -18.36 -9.55
CA ARG A 62 1.40 -19.28 -8.45
C ARG A 62 2.81 -19.82 -8.60
N LEU A 63 3.64 -19.61 -7.58
CA LEU A 63 4.97 -20.20 -7.48
C LEU A 63 4.96 -21.25 -6.35
N SER A 64 5.88 -22.21 -6.38
CA SER A 64 5.95 -23.26 -5.36
C SER A 64 6.04 -22.66 -3.95
N GLY A 65 4.92 -22.70 -3.21
CA GLY A 65 4.79 -22.17 -1.85
C GLY A 65 4.02 -20.85 -1.70
N GLY A 66 3.66 -20.16 -2.78
CA GLY A 66 3.04 -18.84 -2.66
C GLY A 66 2.50 -18.23 -3.95
N TRP A 67 2.28 -16.93 -3.88
CA TRP A 67 1.77 -16.13 -4.99
C TRP A 67 2.71 -14.97 -5.26
N LYS A 68 2.87 -14.64 -6.54
CA LYS A 68 3.64 -13.48 -6.99
C LYS A 68 2.77 -12.60 -7.87
N ILE A 69 2.86 -11.29 -7.67
CA ILE A 69 2.25 -10.33 -8.59
C ILE A 69 3.08 -10.22 -9.86
N THR A 70 2.42 -10.30 -11.01
CA THR A 70 3.09 -10.16 -12.31
C THR A 70 3.32 -8.68 -12.64
N ALA A 71 4.15 -8.39 -13.65
CA ALA A 71 4.31 -7.02 -14.14
C ALA A 71 2.98 -6.41 -14.60
N LYS A 72 2.13 -7.23 -15.26
CA LYS A 72 0.77 -6.86 -15.65
C LYS A 72 -0.10 -6.53 -14.42
N GLY A 73 -0.02 -7.36 -13.38
CA GLY A 73 -0.73 -7.12 -12.13
C GLY A 73 -0.35 -5.79 -11.47
N ARG A 74 0.95 -5.45 -11.47
CA ARG A 74 1.43 -4.14 -10.98
C ARG A 74 0.89 -2.98 -11.82
N ALA A 75 0.96 -3.07 -13.14
CA ALA A 75 0.45 -2.03 -14.03
C ALA A 75 -1.06 -1.80 -13.86
N VAL A 76 -1.86 -2.88 -13.76
CA VAL A 76 -3.30 -2.78 -13.48
C VAL A 76 -3.55 -2.13 -12.13
N LEU A 77 -2.80 -2.54 -11.09
CA LEU A 77 -2.94 -1.95 -9.76
C LEU A 77 -2.59 -0.45 -9.77
N ASP A 78 -1.54 -0.05 -10.49
CA ASP A 78 -1.13 1.35 -10.63
C ASP A 78 -2.19 2.18 -11.35
N LEU A 79 -2.81 1.65 -12.41
CA LEU A 79 -3.93 2.29 -13.11
C LEU A 79 -5.16 2.45 -12.20
N MET A 80 -5.46 1.45 -11.38
CA MET A 80 -6.55 1.53 -10.40
C MET A 80 -6.24 2.57 -9.31
N GLU A 81 -4.98 2.71 -8.92
CA GLU A 81 -4.55 3.67 -7.90
C GLU A 81 -4.35 5.08 -8.44
N ALA A 82 -4.16 5.23 -9.75
CA ALA A 82 -4.07 6.51 -10.41
C ALA A 82 -5.31 7.36 -10.08
N ARG A 83 -5.05 8.59 -9.65
CA ARG A 83 -6.09 9.59 -9.45
C ARG A 83 -6.45 10.13 -10.84
N PRO A 84 -7.72 10.06 -11.29
CA PRO A 84 -8.12 10.76 -12.50
C PRO A 84 -7.87 12.26 -12.28
N ALA A 85 -7.10 12.86 -13.19
CA ALA A 85 -6.76 14.27 -13.15
C ALA A 85 -7.95 15.10 -13.69
N SER A 86 -8.98 15.30 -12.87
CA SER A 86 -9.98 16.37 -13.01
C SER A 86 -10.99 16.35 -11.86
N SER A 87 -10.77 17.20 -10.86
CA SER A 87 -11.65 18.34 -10.53
C SER A 87 -11.19 18.97 -9.21
N GLU A 88 -10.87 20.25 -9.28
CA GLU A 88 -10.49 21.14 -8.18
C GLU A 88 -11.70 21.55 -7.33
N ALA A 89 -11.41 22.00 -6.09
CA ALA A 89 -12.29 22.59 -5.07
C ALA A 89 -13.30 21.62 -4.42
N VAL A 90 -13.28 21.37 -3.11
CA VAL A 90 -13.50 22.35 -2.05
C VAL A 90 -12.63 22.04 -0.81
N GLN A 91 -11.96 23.09 -0.33
CA GLN A 91 -11.28 23.17 0.96
C GLN A 91 -12.28 23.43 2.11
N VAL A 92 -12.03 22.86 3.30
CA VAL A 92 -12.36 23.39 4.64
C VAL A 92 -11.51 22.55 5.62
N SER A 93 -10.68 23.01 6.56
CA SER A 93 -10.16 24.31 6.98
C SER A 93 -8.95 24.03 7.88
N ALA A 94 -7.89 24.81 7.76
CA ALA A 94 -6.97 25.09 8.86
C ALA A 94 -6.53 26.54 8.72
N VAL A 95 -6.96 27.32 9.70
CA VAL A 95 -6.98 28.78 9.79
C VAL A 95 -5.60 29.35 10.10
N GLU A 96 -5.32 30.53 9.52
CA GLU A 96 -4.48 31.65 10.01
C GLU A 96 -2.97 31.42 10.26
N ASP A 97 -2.03 32.33 9.97
CA ASP A 97 -1.95 33.62 9.28
C ASP A 97 -0.43 33.97 9.20
N SER A 98 -0.05 35.03 8.48
CA SER A 98 1.24 35.76 8.48
C SER A 98 2.27 35.50 7.36
N ILE A 99 2.06 36.23 6.26
CA ILE A 99 2.98 37.17 5.54
C ILE A 99 4.50 36.88 5.58
N ALA A 100 5.12 36.62 4.43
CA ALA A 100 6.25 37.39 3.86
C ALA A 100 6.85 36.72 2.61
N ALA A 101 7.02 37.51 1.56
CA ALA A 101 7.67 37.14 0.31
C ALA A 101 9.11 36.66 0.51
N SER A 102 9.51 35.59 -0.19
CA SER A 102 10.87 35.37 -0.69
C SER A 102 10.87 34.24 -1.71
N THR A 103 11.36 34.53 -2.91
CA THR A 103 11.62 33.59 -3.99
C THR A 103 12.63 32.53 -3.52
N SER A 104 12.26 31.25 -3.60
CA SER A 104 13.20 30.13 -3.48
C SER A 104 12.68 28.92 -4.25
N PRO A 105 13.56 28.19 -4.96
CA PRO A 105 13.16 27.16 -5.89
C PRO A 105 12.53 25.99 -5.13
N VAL A 106 11.35 25.59 -5.59
CA VAL A 106 10.58 24.46 -5.05
C VAL A 106 11.46 23.20 -5.10
N PRO A 107 11.72 22.51 -3.97
CA PRO A 107 12.42 21.24 -4.01
C PRO A 107 11.52 20.21 -4.72
N PRO A 108 12.07 19.34 -5.58
CA PRO A 108 11.26 18.38 -6.33
C PRO A 108 10.45 17.50 -5.35
N LEU A 109 9.17 17.36 -5.66
CA LEU A 109 8.20 16.56 -4.90
C LEU A 109 8.78 15.17 -4.60
N ARG A 110 8.94 14.89 -3.30
CA ARG A 110 9.51 13.63 -2.78
C ARG A 110 8.71 12.45 -3.31
N GLN A 111 9.40 11.56 -4.04
CA GLN A 111 8.78 10.45 -4.72
C GLN A 111 8.12 9.46 -3.73
N PRO A 112 6.98 8.84 -4.09
CA PRO A 112 6.25 7.90 -3.22
C PRO A 112 7.10 6.72 -2.72
N ALA A 113 8.13 6.34 -3.47
CA ALA A 113 9.08 5.29 -3.13
C ALA A 113 9.80 5.55 -1.80
N ASP A 114 10.12 6.81 -1.48
CA ASP A 114 10.83 7.18 -0.25
C ASP A 114 9.96 7.02 1.00
N ARG A 115 8.63 7.09 0.86
CA ARG A 115 7.69 6.97 2.00
C ARG A 115 7.48 5.51 2.39
N ALA A 116 7.47 4.59 1.42
CA ALA A 116 7.38 3.15 1.68
C ALA A 116 8.65 2.64 2.38
N LYS A 117 9.83 3.09 1.92
CA LYS A 117 11.13 2.70 2.50
C LYS A 117 11.27 3.14 3.97
N ARG A 118 10.97 4.41 4.26
CA ARG A 118 10.99 4.94 5.65
C ARG A 118 9.99 4.25 6.60
N ARG A 119 8.84 3.81 6.10
CA ARG A 119 7.85 3.07 6.91
C ARG A 119 8.32 1.64 7.22
N ARG A 120 9.08 1.02 6.31
CA ARG A 120 9.71 -0.30 6.52
C ARG A 120 10.80 -0.21 7.58
N GLU A 121 11.71 0.76 7.46
CA GLU A 121 12.79 0.98 8.42
C GLU A 121 12.26 1.23 9.84
N ARG A 122 11.18 1.99 10.00
CA ARG A 122 10.56 2.21 11.32
C ARG A 122 10.00 0.92 11.94
N ARG A 123 9.46 0.01 11.13
CA ARG A 123 8.90 -1.28 11.59
C ARG A 123 9.99 -2.30 11.90
N GLU A 124 11.08 -2.28 11.14
CA GLU A 124 12.26 -3.12 11.35
C GLU A 124 12.97 -2.75 12.66
N ARG A 125 13.20 -1.45 12.90
CA ARG A 125 13.71 -0.94 14.18
C ARG A 125 12.84 -1.33 15.38
N LEU A 126 11.52 -1.40 15.20
CA LEU A 126 10.60 -1.80 16.27
C LEU A 126 10.68 -3.31 16.59
N ARG A 127 10.94 -4.15 15.57
CA ARG A 127 11.17 -5.60 15.76
C ARG A 127 12.51 -5.85 16.44
N GLU A 128 13.56 -5.19 15.97
CA GLU A 128 14.90 -5.27 16.59
C GLU A 128 14.87 -4.80 18.05
N ALA A 129 14.14 -3.73 18.37
CA ALA A 129 14.00 -3.26 19.74
C ALA A 129 13.27 -4.29 20.63
N ARG A 130 12.24 -4.96 20.11
CA ARG A 130 11.52 -6.03 20.82
C ARG A 130 12.36 -7.28 21.03
N GLU A 131 13.19 -7.62 20.05
CA GLU A 131 14.09 -8.77 20.11
C GLU A 131 15.22 -8.53 21.13
N ARG A 132 15.80 -7.32 21.14
CA ARG A 132 16.77 -6.90 22.16
C ARG A 132 16.17 -6.86 23.56
N ALA A 133 14.92 -6.40 23.72
CA ALA A 133 14.24 -6.42 25.01
C ALA A 133 13.99 -7.84 25.52
N ARG A 134 13.78 -8.82 24.63
CA ARG A 134 13.66 -10.25 24.99
C ARG A 134 15.00 -10.87 25.33
N ALA A 135 16.07 -10.49 24.63
CA ALA A 135 17.43 -10.96 24.92
C ALA A 135 17.97 -10.45 26.27
N ASN A 136 17.61 -9.22 26.68
CA ASN A 136 17.98 -8.66 27.99
C ASN A 136 17.11 -9.13 29.16
N ALA A 137 16.04 -9.89 28.90
CA ALA A 137 15.12 -10.39 29.92
C ALA A 137 15.33 -11.88 30.25
N SER A 138 16.41 -12.47 29.74
CA SER A 138 16.90 -13.82 30.06
C SER A 138 18.26 -13.74 30.72
#